data_AF-A0A2A4TSI7-F1
#
_entry.id   AF-A0A2A4TSI7-F1
#
_cell.length_a   1.000
_cell.length_b   1.000
_cell.length_c   1.000
_cell.angle_alpha   90.00
_cell.angle_beta   90.00
_cell.angle_gamma   90.00
#
_symmetry.space_group_name_H-M   'P 1'
#
loop_
_entity.id
_entity.type
_entity.pdbx_description
1 polymer ?
#
loop_
_entity_poly.entity_id
_entity_poly.type
_entity_poly.pdbx_seq_one_letter_code
_entity_poly.pdbx_strand_id
1 'polypeptide(L)' 'MEALGMIETRGLTACIEAADAAVKAANVKVVGYEKVGTGLVTVLFRG' A
#
# COMPACT_ATOMS: atom_id res chain seq x y z
N MET A 1 -6.80 6.72 17.39
CA MET A 1 -6.25 5.70 16.47
C MET A 1 -6.53 6.18 15.06
N GLU A 2 -5.52 6.21 14.19
CA GLU A 2 -5.68 6.48 12.76
C GLU A 2 -6.24 5.24 12.04
N ALA A 3 -7.00 5.45 10.96
CA ALA A 3 -7.57 4.35 10.17
C ALA A 3 -6.45 3.55 9.48
N LEU A 4 -6.72 2.27 9.17
CA LEU A 4 -5.82 1.42 8.39
C LEU A 4 -6.38 1.24 6.98
N GLY A 5 -5.59 1.58 5.97
CA GLY A 5 -5.87 1.25 4.57
C GLY A 5 -4.92 0.17 4.05
N MET A 6 -5.39 -0.67 3.13
CA MET A 6 -4.61 -1.74 2.51
C MET A 6 -4.93 -1.86 1.02
N ILE A 7 -3.90 -2.06 0.19
CA ILE A 7 -4.06 -2.42 -1.22
C ILE A 7 -3.13 -3.60 -1.52
N GLU A 8 -3.71 -4.72 -1.96
CA GLU A 8 -2.96 -5.90 -2.41
C GLU A 8 -2.87 -5.92 -3.94
N THR A 9 -1.69 -6.25 -4.46
CA THR A 9 -1.40 -6.28 -5.89
C THR A 9 -0.58 -7.53 -6.25
N ARG A 10 -0.58 -7.87 -7.55
CA ARG A 10 0.39 -8.82 -8.10
C ARG A 10 1.61 -8.06 -8.62
N GLY A 11 2.74 -8.23 -7.95
CA GLY A 11 4.04 -7.63 -8.30
C GLY A 11 4.32 -6.32 -7.57
N LEU A 12 5.61 -6.09 -7.28
CA LEU A 12 6.05 -4.92 -6.52
C LEU A 12 5.81 -3.60 -7.27
N THR A 13 5.90 -3.59 -8.61
CA THR A 13 5.68 -2.38 -9.41
C THR A 13 4.26 -1.84 -9.24
N ALA A 14 3.25 -2.70 -9.34
CA ALA A 14 1.86 -2.29 -9.12
C ALA A 14 1.62 -1.81 -7.67
N CYS A 15 2.27 -2.44 -6.69
CA CYS A 15 2.22 -2.02 -5.30
C CYS A 15 2.80 -0.61 -5.08
N ILE A 16 3.89 -0.26 -5.78
CA ILE A 16 4.52 1.07 -5.71
C ILE A 16 3.61 2.12 -6.35
N GLU A 17 3.03 1.83 -7.52
CA GLU A 17 2.07 2.73 -8.18
C GLU A 17 0.83 2.99 -7.30
N ALA A 18 0.31 1.95 -6.64
CA ALA A 18 -0.78 2.10 -5.68
C ALA A 18 -0.40 2.98 -4.49
N ALA A 19 0.83 2.85 -3.99
CA ALA A 19 1.35 3.68 -2.91
C ALA A 19 1.45 5.16 -3.31
N ASP A 20 2.04 5.45 -4.47
CA ASP A 20 2.19 6.81 -5.01
C ASP A 20 0.82 7.49 -5.24
N ALA A 21 -0.12 6.78 -5.85
CA ALA A 21 -1.46 7.29 -6.09
C ALA A 21 -2.21 7.59 -4.77
N ALA A 22 -2.14 6.69 -3.79
CA ALA A 22 -2.84 6.84 -2.52
C ALA A 22 -2.37 8.04 -1.70
N VAL A 23 -1.05 8.24 -1.57
CA VAL A 23 -0.50 9.38 -0.80
C VAL A 23 -0.70 10.73 -1.50
N LYS A 24 -0.90 10.74 -2.83
CA LYS A 24 -1.29 11.95 -3.57
C LYS A 24 -2.79 12.25 -3.48
N ALA A 25 -3.61 11.22 -3.30
CA ALA A 25 -5.07 11.34 -3.25
C ALA A 25 -5.60 11.75 -1.86
N ALA A 26 -4.88 11.43 -0.78
CA ALA A 26 -5.34 11.69 0.58
C ALA A 26 -4.18 11.96 1.55
N ASN A 27 -4.49 12.57 2.70
CA ASN A 27 -3.53 12.77 3.79
C ASN A 27 -3.29 11.46 4.56
N VAL A 28 -2.65 10.50 3.90
CA VAL A 28 -2.28 9.19 4.47
C VAL A 28 -0.78 8.97 4.33
N LYS A 29 -0.22 8.14 5.21
CA LYS A 29 1.19 7.76 5.21
C LYS A 29 1.32 6.28 4.88
N VAL A 30 2.27 5.94 4.02
CA VAL A 30 2.72 4.56 3.87
C VAL A 30 3.43 4.15 5.16
N VAL A 31 2.95 3.10 5.80
CA VAL A 31 3.57 2.57 7.03
C VAL A 31 4.36 1.30 6.80
N GLY A 32 4.22 0.69 5.63
CA GLY A 32 4.99 -0.49 5.23
C GLY A 32 4.38 -1.18 4.02
N TYR A 33 5.04 -2.25 3.59
CA TYR A 33 4.50 -3.19 2.62
C TYR A 33 4.89 -4.61 3.03
N GLU A 34 4.04 -5.58 2.72
CA GLU A 34 4.22 -6.99 3.05
C GLU A 34 4.22 -7.85 1.79
N LYS A 35 5.07 -8.88 1.80
CA LYS A 35 5.17 -9.89 0.73
C LYS A 35 4.71 -11.22 1.27
N VAL A 36 3.55 -11.70 0.82
CA VAL A 36 2.94 -12.94 1.32
C VAL A 36 3.21 -14.16 0.42
N GLY A 37 3.90 -13.97 -0.69
CA GLY A 37 4.29 -15.03 -1.64
C GLY A 37 3.45 -15.04 -2.91
N THR A 38 3.78 -15.92 -3.87
CA THR A 38 3.08 -16.05 -5.17
C THR A 38 2.99 -14.75 -6.00
N GLY A 39 3.90 -13.81 -5.73
CA GLY A 39 3.89 -12.48 -6.34
C GLY A 39 2.89 -11.50 -5.73
N LEU A 40 2.21 -11.84 -4.64
CA LEU A 40 1.32 -10.92 -3.91
C LEU A 40 2.11 -9.99 -3.00
N VAL A 41 1.81 -8.70 -3.12
CA VAL A 41 2.42 -7.62 -2.34
C VAL A 41 1.32 -6.66 -1.88
N THR A 42 1.32 -6.34 -0.60
CA THR A 42 0.31 -5.49 0.04
C THR A 42 0.95 -4.25 0.64
N VAL A 43 0.50 -3.06 0.26
CA VAL A 43 0.91 -1.79 0.89
C VAL A 43 -0.07 -1.39 1.99
N LEU A 44 0.45 -0.82 3.08
CA LEU A 44 -0.27 -0.43 4.29
C LEU A 44 -0.24 1.08 4.46
N PHE A 45 -1.39 1.67 4.81
CA PHE A 45 -1.53 3.11 5.03
C PHE A 45 -2.11 3.45 6.40
N ARG A 46 -1.72 4.60 6.96
CA ARG A 46 -2.36 5.23 8.13
C ARG A 46 -2.73 6.68 7.85
N GLY A 47 -3.90 7.09 8.31
CA GLY A 47 -4.41 8.46 8.24
C GLY A 47 -5.84 8.57 8.72
#